data_AF-A0A8H5J6G3-F1
#
_entry.id   AF-A0A8H5J6G3-F1
#
_cell.length_a   1.000
_cell.length_b   1.000
_cell.length_c   1.000
_cell.angle_alpha   90.00
_cell.angle_beta   90.00
_cell.angle_gamma   90.00
#
_symmetry.space_group_name_H-M   'P 1'
#
loop_
_entity.id
_entity.type
_entity.pdbx_description
1 polymer ?
#
loop_
_entity_poly.entity_id
_entity_poly.type
_entity_poly.pdbx_seq_one_letter_code
_entity_poly.pdbx_strand_id
1 'polypeptide(L)'
;MQFLSISSLLALATLASAKLHNQAVCVSNRNYSPIGGTAWSVSYNWKVNYEILPDATNCACAYYRNRNTGNKQWDKCPDCRFVGYPRCNISERGANMEQDGLVCGSKGWHIGGDEFTYYCEKKCGAQGAEAN
;
A
#
# COMPACT_ATOMS: atom_id res chain seq x y z
N MET A 1 -7.44 -7.42 -60.21
CA MET A 1 -7.89 -8.06 -58.95
C MET A 1 -6.93 -7.62 -57.85
N GLN A 2 -7.32 -6.65 -57.03
CA GLN A 2 -6.54 -6.21 -55.87
C GLN A 2 -7.12 -6.92 -54.63
N PHE A 3 -6.35 -7.82 -54.05
CA PHE A 3 -6.70 -8.46 -52.79
C PHE A 3 -6.40 -7.47 -51.65
N LEU A 4 -7.45 -6.95 -51.03
CA LEU A 4 -7.35 -6.18 -49.78
C LEU A 4 -7.04 -7.16 -48.65
N SER A 5 -5.77 -7.26 -48.27
CA SER A 5 -5.34 -7.98 -47.07
C SER A 5 -5.77 -7.19 -45.83
N ILE A 6 -6.86 -7.62 -45.19
CA ILE A 6 -7.31 -7.11 -43.90
C ILE A 6 -6.47 -7.77 -42.82
N SER A 7 -5.41 -7.10 -42.38
CA SER A 7 -4.64 -7.52 -41.21
C SER A 7 -5.40 -7.11 -39.95
N SER A 8 -6.16 -8.04 -39.37
CA SER A 8 -6.77 -7.87 -38.06
C SER A 8 -5.69 -7.88 -36.97
N LEU A 9 -5.30 -6.71 -36.47
CA LEU A 9 -4.53 -6.60 -35.23
C LEU A 9 -5.44 -7.00 -34.05
N LEU A 10 -5.30 -8.22 -33.55
CA LEU A 10 -5.82 -8.59 -32.24
C LEU A 10 -4.98 -7.86 -31.18
N ALA A 11 -5.53 -6.79 -30.62
CA ALA A 11 -4.98 -6.16 -29.43
C ALA A 11 -5.16 -7.12 -28.24
N LEU A 12 -4.07 -7.75 -27.78
CA LEU A 12 -4.08 -8.48 -26.51
C LEU A 12 -4.26 -7.47 -25.37
N ALA A 13 -5.50 -7.30 -24.91
CA ALA A 13 -5.78 -6.57 -23.69
C ALA A 13 -5.27 -7.42 -22.51
N THR A 14 -4.12 -7.04 -21.94
CA THR A 14 -3.65 -7.61 -20.69
C THR A 14 -4.60 -7.15 -19.57
N LEU A 15 -5.40 -8.08 -19.06
CA LEU A 15 -6.22 -7.88 -17.87
C LEU A 15 -5.28 -7.84 -16.64
N ALA A 16 -4.68 -6.68 -16.38
CA ALA A 16 -4.01 -6.44 -15.10
C ALA A 16 -5.07 -6.43 -13.99
N SER A 17 -5.10 -7.48 -13.18
CA SER A 17 -5.88 -7.56 -11.94
C SER A 17 -5.03 -7.00 -10.82
N ALA A 18 -5.37 -5.80 -10.32
CA ALA A 18 -4.76 -5.29 -9.11
C ALA A 18 -5.39 -5.97 -7.88
N LYS A 19 -4.56 -6.42 -6.93
CA LYS A 19 -5.03 -6.73 -5.58
C LYS A 19 -5.35 -5.40 -4.91
N LEU A 20 -6.64 -5.13 -4.72
CA LEU A 20 -7.13 -3.91 -4.12
C LEU A 20 -7.17 -4.02 -2.60
N HIS A 21 -6.89 -2.90 -1.96
CA HIS A 21 -6.75 -2.76 -0.52
C HIS A 21 -7.45 -1.50 -0.02
N ASN A 22 -7.91 -1.55 1.22
CA ASN A 22 -8.50 -0.39 1.89
C ASN A 22 -7.50 0.33 2.79
N GLN A 23 -6.38 -0.31 3.12
CA GLN A 23 -5.34 0.26 3.96
C GLN A 23 -3.95 -0.13 3.44
N ALA A 24 -2.99 0.77 3.54
CA ALA A 24 -1.59 0.47 3.28
C ALA A 24 -0.63 1.28 4.15
N VAL A 25 0.53 0.70 4.41
CA VAL A 25 1.65 1.29 5.16
C VAL A 25 2.96 1.04 4.45
N CYS A 26 3.88 1.99 4.55
CA CYS A 26 5.28 1.77 4.20
C CYS A 26 6.01 1.15 5.39
N VAL A 27 6.88 0.17 5.11
CA VAL A 27 7.57 -0.60 6.14
C VAL A 27 9.07 -0.72 5.92
N SER A 28 9.77 -1.04 7.00
CA SER A 28 11.20 -1.37 7.02
C SER A 28 11.47 -2.58 7.90
N ASN A 29 12.71 -3.08 7.89
CA ASN A 29 13.21 -4.09 8.81
C ASN A 29 12.37 -5.39 8.78
N ARG A 30 11.92 -5.79 7.58
CA ARG A 30 11.05 -6.97 7.40
C ARG A 30 11.83 -8.25 7.75
N ASN A 31 11.41 -8.95 8.79
CA ASN A 31 12.00 -10.21 9.24
C ASN A 31 10.94 -11.30 9.37
N TYR A 32 11.27 -12.50 8.91
CA TYR A 32 10.42 -13.69 9.02
C TYR A 32 10.92 -14.52 10.19
N SER A 33 10.13 -14.55 11.26
CA SER A 33 10.46 -15.36 12.43
C SER A 33 9.43 -16.50 12.55
N PRO A 34 9.88 -17.74 12.78
CA PRO A 34 8.96 -18.83 13.10
C PRO A 34 8.29 -18.55 14.46
N ILE A 35 6.99 -18.78 14.54
CA ILE A 35 6.18 -18.66 15.76
C ILE A 35 5.37 -19.93 15.93
N GLY A 36 5.36 -20.46 17.15
CA GLY A 36 4.78 -21.76 17.48
C GLY A 36 5.86 -22.80 17.77
N GLY A 37 5.45 -24.03 18.03
CA GLY A 37 6.32 -25.14 18.45
C GLY A 37 7.45 -25.52 17.46
N THR A 38 7.93 -26.75 17.57
CA THR A 38 8.99 -27.24 16.65
C THR A 38 8.49 -27.28 15.21
N ALA A 39 9.40 -27.35 14.23
CA ALA A 39 9.07 -27.37 12.78
C ALA A 39 8.06 -28.46 12.36
N TRP A 40 7.85 -29.49 13.20
CA TRP A 40 6.92 -30.60 12.99
C TRP A 40 5.57 -30.42 13.72
N SER A 41 5.39 -29.33 14.45
CA SER A 41 4.19 -29.06 15.23
C SER A 41 3.11 -28.42 14.34
N VAL A 42 1.85 -28.79 14.55
CA VAL A 42 0.68 -28.15 13.88
C VAL A 42 0.58 -26.64 14.16
N SER A 43 1.22 -26.19 15.24
CA SER A 43 1.31 -24.78 15.62
C SER A 43 2.42 -24.01 14.89
N TYR A 44 3.29 -24.68 14.12
CA TYR A 44 4.43 -24.02 13.46
C TYR A 44 3.91 -23.08 12.37
N ASN A 45 4.06 -21.79 12.61
CA ASN A 45 3.62 -20.72 11.73
C ASN A 45 4.75 -19.70 11.54
N TRP A 46 4.57 -18.77 10.62
CA TRP A 46 5.54 -17.72 10.32
C TRP A 46 4.89 -16.37 10.56
N LYS A 47 5.56 -15.52 11.32
CA LYS A 47 5.14 -14.13 11.48
C LYS A 47 6.13 -13.23 10.75
N VAL A 48 5.59 -12.30 9.98
CA VAL A 48 6.34 -11.18 9.44
C VAL A 48 6.38 -10.10 10.51
N ASN A 49 7.58 -9.77 10.97
CA ASN A 49 7.83 -8.60 11.79
C ASN A 49 8.34 -7.48 10.87
N TYR A 50 7.81 -6.28 11.03
CA TYR A 50 8.23 -5.11 10.30
C TYR A 50 7.99 -3.86 11.14
N GLU A 51 8.72 -2.81 10.82
CA GLU A 51 8.53 -1.48 11.39
C GLU A 51 7.69 -0.66 10.41
N ILE A 52 6.60 -0.06 10.90
CA ILE A 52 5.80 0.88 10.12
C ILE A 52 6.51 2.23 10.14
N LEU A 53 6.66 2.84 8.97
CA LEU A 53 7.27 4.16 8.79
C LEU A 53 6.18 5.21 8.52
N PRO A 54 5.73 5.99 9.52
CA PRO A 54 4.64 6.95 9.36
C PRO A 54 4.93 8.03 8.32
N ASP A 55 6.14 8.61 8.34
CA ASP A 55 6.54 9.68 7.41
C ASP A 55 6.57 9.18 5.95
N ALA A 56 7.16 8.00 5.73
CA ALA A 56 7.17 7.37 4.42
C ALA A 56 5.75 7.01 3.97
N THR A 57 4.89 6.55 4.89
CA THR A 57 3.49 6.24 4.61
C THR A 57 2.70 7.49 4.23
N ASN A 58 2.91 8.61 4.92
CA ASN A 58 2.28 9.89 4.59
C ASN A 58 2.70 10.35 3.18
N CYS A 59 4.00 10.32 2.90
CA CYS A 59 4.56 10.61 1.58
C CYS A 59 3.92 9.76 0.49
N ALA A 60 3.88 8.43 0.67
CA ALA A 60 3.30 7.52 -0.31
C ALA A 60 1.79 7.75 -0.48
N CYS A 61 1.08 8.01 0.62
CA CYS A 61 -0.34 8.31 0.61
C CYS A 61 -0.66 9.60 -0.16
N ALA A 62 0.18 10.63 -0.02
CA ALA A 62 0.05 11.88 -0.77
C ALA A 62 0.24 11.65 -2.28
N TYR A 63 1.24 10.86 -2.68
CA TYR A 63 1.40 10.47 -4.09
C TYR A 63 0.20 9.68 -4.61
N TYR A 64 -0.26 8.69 -3.85
CA TYR A 64 -1.36 7.82 -4.27
C TYR A 64 -2.69 8.56 -4.38
N ARG A 65 -2.96 9.49 -3.46
CA ARG A 65 -4.14 10.37 -3.51
C ARG A 65 -4.16 11.25 -4.75
N ASN A 66 -3.00 11.72 -5.20
CA ASN A 66 -2.86 12.58 -6.38
C ASN A 66 -2.70 11.80 -7.69
N ARG A 67 -2.84 10.47 -7.66
CA ARG A 67 -2.69 9.61 -8.82
C ARG A 67 -3.83 9.78 -9.81
N ASN A 68 -3.48 9.79 -11.09
CA ASN A 68 -4.42 9.76 -12.21
C ASN A 68 -3.76 9.09 -13.44
N THR A 69 -3.66 7.76 -13.42
CA THR A 69 -2.94 6.98 -14.45
C THR A 69 -3.85 6.33 -15.50
N GLY A 70 -5.16 6.50 -15.38
CA GLY A 70 -6.13 5.81 -16.20
C GLY A 70 -7.55 5.89 -15.65
N ASN A 71 -8.37 4.90 -15.95
CA ASN A 71 -9.80 4.85 -15.59
C ASN A 71 -10.20 3.63 -14.74
N LYS A 72 -9.23 2.82 -14.30
CA LYS A 72 -9.47 1.71 -13.38
C LYS A 72 -9.59 2.22 -11.94
N GLN A 73 -10.14 1.38 -11.06
CA GLN A 73 -10.38 1.74 -9.67
C GLN A 73 -9.10 2.22 -8.97
N TRP A 74 -7.96 1.55 -9.17
CA TRP A 74 -6.68 1.93 -8.56
C TRP A 74 -5.90 3.03 -9.31
N ASP A 75 -6.42 3.51 -10.44
CA ASP A 75 -5.77 4.60 -11.17
C ASP A 75 -6.00 5.97 -10.50
N LYS A 76 -6.99 6.05 -9.60
CA LYS A 76 -7.38 7.25 -8.88
C LYS A 76 -7.73 6.87 -7.44
N CYS A 77 -7.34 7.68 -6.47
CA CYS A 77 -7.76 7.47 -5.09
C CYS A 77 -8.37 8.74 -4.48
N PRO A 78 -9.61 9.11 -4.87
CA PRO A 78 -10.25 10.34 -4.41
C PRO A 78 -10.54 10.34 -2.89
N ASP A 79 -10.59 9.16 -2.29
CA ASP A 79 -10.88 8.97 -0.88
C ASP A 79 -9.66 8.52 -0.04
N CYS A 80 -8.46 8.44 -0.66
CA CYS A 80 -7.23 8.14 0.06
C CYS A 80 -6.93 9.24 1.07
N ARG A 81 -6.67 8.85 2.31
CA ARG A 81 -6.30 9.76 3.38
C ARG A 81 -5.30 9.10 4.31
N PHE A 82 -4.31 9.88 4.72
CA PHE A 82 -3.44 9.49 5.80
C PHE A 82 -4.26 9.59 7.10
N VAL A 83 -4.51 8.44 7.73
CA VAL A 83 -5.32 8.30 8.94
C VAL A 83 -4.45 7.85 10.09
N GLY A 84 -4.71 8.45 11.25
CA GLY A 84 -4.00 8.21 12.49
C GLY A 84 -4.94 7.93 13.63
N TYR A 85 -4.37 7.46 14.74
CA TYR A 85 -5.07 7.41 16.01
C TYR A 85 -4.79 8.71 16.76
N PRO A 86 -5.80 9.35 17.37
CA PRO A 86 -5.54 10.49 18.25
C PRO A 86 -4.65 10.02 19.40
N ARG A 87 -3.49 10.66 19.57
CA ARG A 87 -2.63 10.48 20.74
C ARG A 87 -2.66 11.73 21.60
N CYS A 88 -2.73 11.51 22.91
CA CYS A 88 -2.40 12.55 23.88
C CYS A 88 -0.88 12.59 24.00
N ASN A 89 -0.27 13.67 23.52
CA ASN A 89 1.12 13.95 23.76
C ASN A 89 1.22 14.64 25.13
N ILE A 90 1.85 13.98 26.10
CA ILE A 90 2.08 14.53 27.44
C ILE A 90 3.47 15.14 27.46
N SER A 91 3.52 16.47 27.61
CA SER A 91 4.76 17.23 27.77
C SER A 91 4.78 17.94 29.13
N GLU A 92 5.96 18.38 29.57
CA GLU A 92 6.11 19.23 30.77
C GLU A 92 5.31 20.55 30.67
N ARG A 93 4.90 20.95 29.45
CA ARG A 93 4.06 22.12 29.15
C ARG A 93 2.56 21.81 29.08
N GLY A 94 2.14 20.58 29.39
CA GLY A 94 0.75 20.13 29.36
C GLY A 94 0.47 19.04 28.31
N ALA A 95 -0.79 18.61 28.23
CA ALA A 95 -1.26 17.60 27.28
C ALA A 95 -1.92 18.25 26.05
N ASN A 96 -1.48 17.85 24.85
CA ASN A 96 -2.12 18.22 23.58
C ASN A 96 -2.53 16.95 22.81
N MET A 97 -3.65 17.05 22.09
CA MET A 97 -4.08 15.99 21.17
C MET A 97 -3.33 16.17 19.85
N GLU A 98 -2.56 15.16 19.45
CA GLU A 98 -1.83 15.10 18.19
C GLU A 98 -2.36 13.93 17.35
N GLN A 99 -2.49 14.12 16.04
CA GLN A 99 -2.91 13.07 15.12
C GLN A 99 -1.66 12.52 14.42
N ASP A 100 -1.08 11.47 15.00
CA ASP A 100 -0.05 10.69 14.33
C ASP A 100 -0.71 9.78 13.30
N GLY A 101 -0.74 10.24 12.04
CA GLY A 101 -1.11 9.37 10.94
C GLY A 101 -0.21 8.16 10.88
N LEU A 102 -0.78 6.97 10.65
CA LEU A 102 -0.03 5.71 10.58
C LEU A 102 -0.28 4.97 9.27
N VAL A 103 -1.49 5.10 8.73
CA VAL A 103 -2.02 4.29 7.64
C VAL A 103 -2.54 5.17 6.52
N CYS A 104 -2.33 4.78 5.27
CA CYS A 104 -3.08 5.33 4.14
C CYS A 104 -4.37 4.53 3.97
N GLY A 105 -5.52 5.15 4.21
CA GLY A 105 -6.83 4.50 4.12
C GLY A 105 -7.65 4.96 2.91
N SER A 106 -8.34 4.02 2.25
CA SER A 106 -9.32 4.23 1.19
C SER A 106 -10.56 3.37 1.49
N LYS A 107 -11.72 3.99 1.67
CA LYS A 107 -12.98 3.27 1.90
C LYS A 107 -13.45 2.53 0.65
N GLY A 108 -13.13 3.08 -0.53
CA GLY A 108 -13.48 2.54 -1.84
C GLY A 108 -12.49 1.53 -2.38
N TRP A 109 -11.57 1.00 -1.57
CA TRP A 109 -10.62 -0.03 -2.01
C TRP A 109 -9.83 0.36 -3.26
N HIS A 110 -9.33 1.61 -3.30
CA HIS A 110 -8.60 2.11 -4.46
C HIS A 110 -7.09 1.83 -4.39
N ILE A 111 -6.58 1.23 -3.31
CA ILE A 111 -5.13 1.05 -3.13
C ILE A 111 -4.68 -0.26 -3.78
N GLY A 112 -3.91 -0.17 -4.86
CA GLY A 112 -3.19 -1.29 -5.46
C GLY A 112 -1.89 -1.58 -4.71
N GLY A 113 -1.68 -2.84 -4.30
CA GLY A 113 -0.57 -3.21 -3.40
C GLY A 113 0.83 -3.05 -4.01
N ASP A 114 1.02 -3.46 -5.26
CA ASP A 114 2.27 -3.29 -6.03
C ASP A 114 2.58 -1.80 -6.29
N GLU A 115 1.54 -1.05 -6.66
CA GLU A 115 1.65 0.39 -6.92
C GLU A 115 1.96 1.20 -5.66
N PHE A 116 1.36 0.85 -4.51
CA PHE A 116 1.69 1.50 -3.25
C PHE A 116 3.12 1.17 -2.80
N THR A 117 3.56 -0.08 -3.01
CA THR A 117 4.95 -0.52 -2.79
C THR A 117 5.94 0.32 -3.58
N TYR A 118 5.65 0.61 -4.86
CA TYR A 118 6.49 1.48 -5.69
C TYR A 118 6.72 2.85 -5.05
N TYR A 119 5.67 3.51 -4.52
CA TYR A 119 5.84 4.81 -3.88
C TYR A 119 6.65 4.71 -2.60
N CYS A 120 6.37 3.71 -1.76
CA CYS A 120 7.13 3.46 -0.54
C CYS A 120 8.63 3.30 -0.83
N GLU A 121 8.99 2.43 -1.77
CA GLU A 121 10.40 2.12 -2.06
C GLU A 121 11.11 3.19 -2.89
N LYS A 122 10.46 3.69 -3.95
CA LYS A 122 11.14 4.52 -4.96
C LYS A 122 10.97 6.01 -4.73
N LYS A 123 9.97 6.44 -3.95
CA LYS A 123 9.69 7.85 -3.72
C LYS A 123 9.85 8.28 -2.26
N CYS A 124 9.61 7.37 -1.32
CA CYS A 124 9.52 7.70 0.11
C CYS A 124 10.57 6.99 0.98
N GLY A 125 11.50 6.24 0.40
CA GLY A 125 12.69 5.71 1.08
C GLY A 125 12.46 4.53 2.03
N ALA A 126 11.30 3.88 1.98
CA ALA A 126 11.03 2.67 2.72
C ALA A 126 11.61 1.42 2.02
N GLN A 127 11.66 0.29 2.72
CA GLN A 127 12.14 -0.98 2.15
C GLN A 127 11.02 -1.84 1.56
N GLY A 128 9.76 -1.46 1.77
CA GLY A 128 8.60 -2.13 1.21
C GLY A 128 7.29 -1.52 1.68
N ALA A 129 6.19 -2.22 1.41
CA ALA A 129 4.86 -1.87 1.89
C ALA A 129 4.06 -3.09 2.35
N GLU A 130 3.05 -2.85 3.18
CA GLU A 130 2.03 -3.82 3.57
C GLU A 130 0.66 -3.20 3.26
N ALA A 131 -0.22 -3.98 2.63
CA ALA A 131 -1.56 -3.53 2.27
C ALA A 131 -2.60 -4.58 2.62
N ASN A 132 -3.75 -4.14 3.13
CA ASN A 132 -4.89 -4.96 3.53
C ASN A 132 -6.17 -4.46 2.88
#